data_AF-A0A965A0I0-F1
#
_entry.id   AF-A0A965A0I0-F1
#
_cell.length_a   1.000
_cell.length_b   1.000
_cell.length_c   1.000
_cell.angle_alpha   90.00
_cell.angle_beta   90.00
_cell.angle_gamma   90.00
#
_symmetry.space_group_name_H-M   'P 1'
#
loop_
_entity.id
_entity.type
_entity.pdbx_description
1 polymer ?
#
loop_
_entity_poly.entity_id
_entity_poly.type
_entity_poly.pdbx_seq_one_letter_code
_entity_poly.pdbx_strand_id
1 'polypeptide(L)'
;MRKAVLALTTLLFVIGTIGSNIGPALVDERPRLVLLLSSRNRNLFGSVPYIDLFSYSVIGFTRVLIAGVALYLVGRWYGTKALGWVEGNMGELPAIYKWT
;
A
#
# COMPACT_ATOMS: atom_id res chain seq x y z
N MET A 1 13.83 -14.20 -3.27
CA MET A 1 13.73 -12.74 -3.03
C MET A 1 12.74 -12.04 -3.97
N ARG A 2 13.01 -11.96 -5.28
CA ARG A 2 12.14 -11.28 -6.26
C ARG A 2 10.66 -11.73 -6.23
N LYS A 3 10.40 -13.03 -6.38
CA LYS A 3 9.03 -13.62 -6.29
C LYS A 3 8.33 -13.34 -4.95
N ALA A 4 9.08 -13.28 -3.85
CA ALA A 4 8.54 -13.01 -2.53
C ALA A 4 8.05 -11.57 -2.39
N VAL A 5 8.74 -10.59 -2.98
CA VAL A 5 8.27 -9.19 -2.99
C VAL A 5 7.01 -9.02 -3.83
N LEU A 6 6.89 -9.74 -4.96
CA LEU A 6 5.63 -9.76 -5.70
C LEU A 6 4.50 -10.35 -4.87
N ALA A 7 4.72 -11.53 -4.27
CA ALA A 7 3.73 -12.17 -3.41
C ALA A 7 3.29 -11.27 -2.25
N LEU A 8 4.25 -10.62 -1.56
CA LEU A 8 3.99 -9.67 -0.49
C LEU A 8 3.17 -8.47 -0.98
N THR A 9 3.55 -7.87 -2.10
CA THR A 9 2.87 -6.68 -2.64
C THR A 9 1.45 -7.02 -3.09
N THR A 10 1.26 -8.16 -3.77
CA THR A 10 -0.06 -8.68 -4.15
C THR A 10 -0.92 -8.95 -2.92
N LEU A 11 -0.36 -9.58 -1.88
CA LEU A 11 -1.08 -9.85 -0.64
C LEU A 11 -1.53 -8.54 0.03
N LEU A 12 -0.63 -7.57 0.19
CA LEU A 12 -0.94 -6.25 0.75
C LEU A 12 -2.00 -5.52 -0.06
N PHE A 13 -1.96 -5.66 -1.39
CA PHE A 13 -2.98 -5.09 -2.28
C PHE A 13 -4.35 -5.73 -2.08
N VAL A 14 -4.43 -7.07 -2.01
CA VAL A 14 -5.69 -7.80 -1.81
C VAL A 14 -6.30 -7.45 -0.46
N ILE A 15 -5.51 -7.57 0.63
CA ILE A 15 -5.95 -7.24 1.99
C ILE A 15 -6.37 -5.76 2.07
N GLY A 16 -5.57 -4.86 1.48
CA GLY A 16 -5.86 -3.43 1.44
C GLY A 16 -7.13 -3.09 0.68
N THR A 17 -7.46 -3.86 -0.36
CA THR A 17 -8.69 -3.72 -1.14
C THR A 17 -9.90 -4.19 -0.34
N ILE A 18 -9.82 -5.36 0.32
CA ILE A 18 -10.88 -5.84 1.21
C ILE A 18 -11.14 -4.81 2.31
N GLY A 19 -10.10 -4.38 3.04
CA GLY A 19 -10.22 -3.40 4.12
C GLY A 19 -10.73 -2.02 3.69
N SER A 20 -10.56 -1.63 2.43
CA SER A 20 -11.14 -0.38 1.91
C SER A 20 -12.63 -0.48 1.57
N ASN A 21 -13.09 -1.67 1.18
CA ASN A 21 -14.50 -1.88 0.84
C ASN A 21 -15.36 -2.11 2.08
N ILE A 22 -14.84 -2.84 3.07
CA ILE A 22 -15.57 -3.08 4.33
C ILE A 22 -15.32 -1.99 5.38
N GLY A 23 -14.31 -1.15 5.18
CA GLY A 23 -13.89 -0.11 6.13
C GLY A 23 -15.04 0.76 6.65
N PRO A 24 -15.88 1.36 5.79
CA PRO A 24 -17.01 2.20 6.22
C PRO A 24 -18.02 1.49 7.14
N ALA A 25 -18.19 0.17 6.99
CA ALA A 25 -19.14 -0.60 7.78
C ALA A 25 -18.58 -1.10 9.12
N LEU A 26 -17.26 -1.02 9.33
CA LEU A 26 -16.57 -1.55 10.51
C LEU A 26 -15.76 -0.50 11.28
N VAL A 27 -15.71 0.74 10.82
CA VAL A 27 -14.78 1.76 11.34
C VAL A 27 -15.10 2.18 12.78
N ASP A 28 -16.37 2.15 13.16
CA ASP A 28 -16.88 2.49 14.48
C ASP A 28 -16.81 1.30 15.46
N GLU A 29 -17.12 0.08 15.00
CA GLU A 29 -17.11 -1.11 15.84
C GLU A 29 -15.71 -1.74 15.99
N ARG A 30 -14.92 -1.76 14.90
CA ARG A 30 -13.63 -2.47 14.81
C ARG A 30 -12.54 -1.66 14.09
N PRO A 31 -12.23 -0.42 14.53
CA PRO A 31 -11.25 0.46 13.86
C PRO A 31 -9.85 -0.17 13.76
N ARG A 32 -9.41 -0.91 14.79
CA ARG A 32 -8.12 -1.62 14.77
C ARG A 32 -8.02 -2.61 13.61
N LEU A 33 -9.09 -3.36 13.33
CA LEU A 33 -9.15 -4.30 12.22
C LEU A 33 -9.12 -3.55 10.87
N VAL A 34 -9.88 -2.46 10.76
CA VAL A 34 -9.89 -1.62 9.55
C VAL A 34 -8.48 -1.12 9.23
N LEU A 35 -7.72 -0.66 10.23
CA LEU A 35 -6.34 -0.20 10.04
C LEU A 35 -5.37 -1.33 9.71
N LEU A 36 -5.50 -2.50 10.36
CA LEU A 36 -4.70 -3.69 10.06
C LEU A 36 -4.88 -4.14 8.60
N LEU A 37 -6.12 -4.13 8.10
CA LEU A 37 -6.42 -4.47 6.71
C LEU A 37 -5.96 -3.37 5.76
N SER A 38 -6.31 -2.11 6.06
CA SER A 38 -6.06 -1.00 5.15
C SER A 38 -5.89 0.34 5.87
N SER A 39 -4.64 0.71 6.15
CA SER A 39 -4.27 2.07 6.60
C SER A 39 -4.12 3.04 5.40
N ARG A 40 -5.18 3.21 4.60
CA ARG A 40 -5.26 4.29 3.60
C ARG A 40 -5.80 5.56 4.28
N ASN A 41 -5.51 6.74 3.71
CA ASN A 41 -5.91 8.03 4.30
C ASN A 41 -7.37 8.05 4.79
N ARG A 42 -8.33 7.60 3.97
CA ARG A 42 -9.75 7.54 4.37
C ARG A 42 -10.00 6.75 5.66
N ASN A 43 -9.33 5.60 5.82
CA ASN A 43 -9.50 4.69 6.95
C ASN A 43 -8.75 5.20 8.18
N LEU A 44 -7.57 5.82 7.98
CA LEU A 44 -6.83 6.52 9.02
C LEU A 44 -7.70 7.64 9.61
N PHE A 45 -8.17 8.58 8.78
CA PHE A 45 -9.05 9.66 9.21
C PHE A 45 -10.34 9.15 9.84
N GLY A 46 -11.00 8.17 9.21
CA GLY A 46 -12.25 7.62 9.72
C GLY A 46 -12.11 6.90 11.06
N SER A 47 -10.96 6.33 11.37
CA SER A 47 -10.76 5.59 12.62
C SER A 47 -10.46 6.50 13.82
N VAL A 48 -10.02 7.75 13.60
CA VAL A 48 -9.59 8.68 14.67
C VAL A 48 -10.59 8.79 15.84
N PRO A 49 -11.92 8.89 15.62
CA PRO A 49 -12.86 9.03 16.73
C PRO A 49 -13.05 7.76 17.58
N TYR A 50 -12.62 6.60 17.08
CA TYR A 50 -13.03 5.29 17.62
C TYR A 50 -11.86 4.47 18.19
N ILE A 51 -10.63 4.99 18.15
CA ILE A 51 -9.42 4.24 18.51
C ILE A 51 -8.50 5.07 19.41
N ASP A 52 -7.80 4.39 20.33
CA ASP A 52 -6.76 5.01 21.14
C ASP A 52 -5.51 5.38 20.31
N LEU A 53 -4.82 6.45 20.73
CA LEU A 53 -3.65 6.99 20.04
C LEU A 53 -2.54 5.94 19.86
N PHE A 54 -2.31 5.09 20.86
CA PHE A 54 -1.26 4.08 20.80
C PHE A 54 -1.53 3.06 19.70
N SER A 55 -2.73 2.45 19.70
CA SER A 55 -3.16 1.51 18.67
C SER A 55 -3.17 2.15 17.28
N TYR A 56 -3.66 3.39 17.18
CA TYR A 56 -3.66 4.14 15.93
C TYR A 56 -2.26 4.29 15.36
N SER A 57 -1.34 4.82 16.16
CA SER A 57 0.03 5.10 15.72
C SER A 57 0.78 3.81 15.38
N VAL A 58 0.71 2.78 16.22
CA VAL A 58 1.44 1.52 15.99
C VAL A 58 0.90 0.79 14.76
N ILE A 59 -0.41 0.57 14.67
CA ILE A 59 -1.01 -0.18 13.55
C ILE A 59 -0.88 0.62 12.25
N GLY A 60 -1.27 1.90 12.29
CA GLY A 60 -1.25 2.79 11.12
C GLY A 60 0.15 2.93 10.54
N PHE A 61 1.14 3.29 11.37
CA PHE A 61 2.52 3.45 10.94
C PHE A 61 3.10 2.14 10.38
N THR A 62 2.98 1.04 11.13
CA THR A 62 3.56 -0.25 10.73
C THR A 62 3.02 -0.70 9.38
N ARG A 63 1.69 -0.59 9.19
CA ARG A 63 1.05 -0.97 7.93
C ARG A 63 1.55 -0.10 6.78
N VAL A 64 1.55 1.23 6.94
CA VAL A 64 2.02 2.15 5.90
C VAL A 64 3.49 1.90 5.57
N LEU A 65 4.33 1.68 6.58
CA LEU A 65 5.75 1.37 6.40
C LEU A 65 5.97 0.09 5.61
N ILE A 66 5.26 -1.01 5.96
CA ILE A 66 5.35 -2.28 5.24
C ILE A 66 4.98 -2.09 3.75
N ALA A 67 3.91 -1.34 3.47
CA ALA A 67 3.52 -1.05 2.10
C ALA A 67 4.58 -0.21 1.35
N GLY A 68 5.14 0.82 2.01
CA GLY A 68 6.20 1.64 1.46
C GLY A 68 7.47 0.85 1.13
N VAL A 69 7.91 -0.03 2.05
CA VAL A 69 9.06 -0.92 1.84
C VAL A 69 8.81 -1.89 0.71
N ALA A 70 7.62 -2.50 0.64
CA ALA A 70 7.26 -3.42 -0.44
C ALA A 70 7.32 -2.72 -1.81
N LEU A 71 6.74 -1.53 -1.93
CA LEU A 71 6.77 -0.73 -3.16
C LEU A 71 8.18 -0.28 -3.53
N TYR A 72 8.99 0.14 -2.56
CA TYR A 72 10.40 0.46 -2.78
C TYR A 72 11.17 -0.73 -3.36
N LEU A 73 10.99 -1.93 -2.81
CA LEU A 73 11.65 -3.15 -3.30
C LEU A 73 11.15 -3.55 -4.69
N VAL A 74 9.86 -3.36 -5.00
CA VAL A 74 9.32 -3.53 -6.35
C VAL A 74 10.02 -2.59 -7.32
N GLY A 75 10.07 -1.29 -7.02
CA GLY A 75 10.76 -0.30 -7.84
C GLY A 75 12.24 -0.65 -8.04
N ARG A 76 12.94 -1.00 -6.97
CA ARG A 76 14.38 -1.35 -7.00
C ARG A 76 14.69 -2.55 -7.88
N TRP A 77 13.85 -3.60 -7.90
CA TRP A 77 14.16 -4.84 -8.61
C TRP A 77 13.47 -5.02 -9.95
N TYR A 78 12.35 -4.33 -10.16
CA TYR A 78 11.52 -4.47 -11.35
C TYR A 78 11.36 -3.15 -12.13
N GLY A 79 11.76 -2.01 -11.58
CA GLY A 79 11.56 -0.69 -12.20
C GLY A 79 12.15 -0.58 -13.60
N THR A 80 13.42 -0.95 -13.80
CA THR A 80 14.06 -0.87 -15.13
C THR A 80 13.38 -1.77 -16.17
N LYS A 81 13.01 -2.99 -15.78
CA LYS A 81 12.26 -3.91 -16.66
C LYS A 81 10.87 -3.38 -16.97
N ALA A 82 10.19 -2.79 -15.99
CA ALA A 82 8.88 -2.20 -16.18
C ALA A 82 8.95 -1.00 -17.15
N LEU A 83 9.92 -0.10 -16.98
CA LEU A 83 10.13 1.03 -17.88
C LEU A 83 10.42 0.55 -19.31
N GLY A 84 11.34 -0.39 -19.49
CA GLY A 84 11.64 -0.94 -20.83
C GLY A 84 10.44 -1.64 -21.48
N TRP A 85 9.61 -2.33 -20.70
CA TRP A 85 8.35 -2.89 -21.21
C TRP A 85 7.39 -1.79 -21.64
N VAL A 86 7.21 -0.74 -20.84
CA VAL A 86 6.32 0.37 -21.20
C VAL A 86 6.83 1.08 -22.44
N GLU A 87 8.13 1.36 -22.54
CA GLU A 87 8.73 2.01 -23.71
C GLU A 87 8.50 1.18 -24.99
N GLY A 88 8.65 -0.15 -24.89
CA GLY A 88 8.41 -1.05 -26.01
C GLY A 88 6.94 -1.14 -26.46
N ASN A 89 5.98 -0.82 -25.60
CA ASN A 89 4.54 -0.90 -25.92
C ASN A 89 3.89 0.46 -26.19
N MET A 90 4.40 1.54 -25.59
CA MET A 90 3.79 2.87 -25.61
C MET A 90 4.68 3.94 -26.28
N GLY A 91 5.89 3.59 -26.72
CA GLY A 91 6.86 4.53 -27.27
C GLY A 91 7.66 5.26 -26.19
N GLU A 92 8.31 6.37 -26.54
CA GLU A 92 9.18 7.07 -25.60
C GLU A 92 8.43 7.58 -24.37
N LEU A 93 8.95 7.20 -23.19
CA LEU A 93 8.41 7.67 -21.91
C LEU A 93 8.80 9.13 -21.62
N PRO A 94 7.88 9.95 -21.07
CA PRO A 94 8.19 11.28 -20.55
C PRO A 94 9.36 11.27 -19.56
N ALA A 95 10.12 12.36 -19.54
CA ALA A 95 11.30 12.50 -18.66
C ALA A 95 10.99 12.28 -17.16
N ILE A 96 9.75 12.54 -16.71
CA ILE A 96 9.31 12.30 -15.33
C ILE A 96 9.42 10.83 -14.87
N TYR A 97 9.48 9.88 -15.82
CA TYR A 97 9.63 8.45 -15.51
C TYR A 97 11.08 7.97 -15.57
N LYS A 98 12.00 8.83 -16.04
CA LYS A 98 13.42 8.57 -16.12
C LYS A 98 14.11 9.28 -14.96
N TRP A 99 14.58 8.51 -13.99
CA TRP A 99 15.51 9.02 -12.99
C TRP A 99 16.90 9.00 -13.64
N THR A 100 17.27 10.11 -14.29
CA THR A 100 18.63 10.34 -14.80
C THR A 100 19.64 10.41 -13.67
#